data_AF-A0A4Q7NZA8-F1
#
_entry.id   AF-A0A4Q7NZA8-F1
#
_cell.length_a   1.000
_cell.length_b   1.000
_cell.length_c   1.000
_cell.angle_alpha   90.00
_cell.angle_beta   90.00
_cell.angle_gamma   90.00
#
_symmetry.space_group_name_H-M   'P 1'
#
loop_
_entity.id
_entity.type
_entity.pdbx_description
1 polymer ?
#
loop_
_entity_poly.entity_id
_entity_poly.type
_entity_poly.pdbx_seq_one_letter_code
_entity_poly.pdbx_strand_id
1 'polypeptide(L)'
;MWMMAAGAVAGGLDRLMGNRFGLGKKFEEGFLLLGTTALSMAGIICLAPLLSSGLKMAVVPLWRSLGLDPAILGGILAIDMGGYQLATELAADADVGRYAGIIVAATFGCTVTFTIPVGMGMLEKKDRAGFAKGILIGAGCLPVGLLVGGILCSLAPGVIVLQSLPVLLTAGLLMAGIWKFPDKMLRGFSVFAALIRVLTTVGLVLGAVAYMTGWKAIAQMESIENAMEVVSSIGIVMLGSLPVAELLQRLLKKPLAWIGRKTGMNSSSIAGLLMGTVSVVPAIAMMKNMDARGKVVNAAFAVCAASAMAAHMGFTFGAEPDLVVPLLAAKFTGGIAGAAAALLLTK
;
A
#
# COMPACT_ATOMS: atom_id res chain seq x y z
N MET A 1 6.02 -16.76 -7.40
CA MET A 1 7.39 -16.57 -6.87
C MET A 1 8.50 -16.94 -7.84
N TRP A 2 8.43 -18.06 -8.57
CA TRP A 2 9.41 -18.39 -9.63
C TRP A 2 9.68 -17.25 -10.62
N MET A 3 8.65 -16.48 -10.99
CA MET A 3 8.82 -15.29 -11.84
C MET A 3 9.70 -14.20 -11.20
N MET A 4 9.56 -13.96 -9.89
CA MET A 4 10.40 -13.00 -9.16
C MET A 4 11.84 -13.50 -9.05
N ALA A 5 12.03 -14.79 -8.75
CA ALA A 5 13.36 -15.40 -8.74
C ALA A 5 14.05 -15.30 -10.11
N ALA A 6 13.33 -15.57 -11.20
CA ALA A 6 13.83 -15.37 -12.56
C ALA A 6 14.17 -13.90 -12.85
N GLY A 7 13.37 -12.97 -12.35
CA GLY A 7 13.66 -11.53 -12.38
C GLY A 7 14.95 -11.16 -11.66
N ALA A 8 15.19 -11.74 -10.49
CA ALA A 8 16.40 -11.50 -9.70
C ALA A 8 17.63 -12.05 -10.42
N VAL A 9 17.53 -13.24 -11.02
CA VAL A 9 18.59 -13.82 -11.86
C VAL A 9 18.86 -12.92 -13.07
N ALA A 10 17.83 -12.53 -13.82
CA ALA A 10 17.97 -11.66 -14.99
C ALA A 10 18.57 -10.29 -14.64
N GLY A 11 18.11 -9.67 -13.54
CA GLY A 11 18.64 -8.40 -13.04
C GLY A 11 20.09 -8.52 -12.58
N GLY A 12 20.42 -9.57 -11.81
CA GLY A 12 21.79 -9.83 -11.35
C GLY A 12 22.75 -10.09 -12.51
N LEU A 13 22.34 -10.89 -13.50
CA LEU A 13 23.14 -11.14 -14.71
C LEU A 13 23.35 -9.85 -15.53
N ASP A 14 22.29 -9.06 -15.74
CA ASP A 14 22.43 -7.79 -16.46
C ASP A 14 23.35 -6.81 -15.71
N ARG A 15 23.28 -6.76 -14.36
CA ARG A 15 24.21 -5.99 -13.53
C ARG A 15 25.67 -6.41 -13.79
N LEU A 16 25.96 -7.71 -13.79
CA LEU A 16 27.31 -8.24 -14.07
C LEU A 16 27.79 -7.92 -15.49
N MET A 17 26.87 -7.84 -16.45
CA MET A 17 27.17 -7.52 -17.85
C MET A 17 27.30 -6.01 -18.15
N GLY A 18 27.29 -5.16 -17.12
CA GLY A 18 27.38 -3.71 -17.26
C GLY A 18 26.04 -3.01 -17.52
N ASN A 19 24.93 -3.64 -17.11
CA ASN A 19 23.57 -3.09 -17.16
C ASN A 19 23.11 -2.68 -18.58
N ARG A 20 23.32 -3.58 -19.56
CA ARG A 20 22.99 -3.32 -20.96
C ARG A 20 21.49 -3.26 -21.21
N PHE A 21 20.72 -4.05 -20.47
CA PHE A 21 19.27 -4.14 -20.61
C PHE A 21 18.53 -3.21 -19.63
N GLY A 22 19.21 -2.58 -18.69
CA GLY A 22 18.63 -1.69 -17.68
C GLY A 22 17.96 -2.42 -16.51
N LEU A 23 17.97 -3.76 -16.50
CA LEU A 23 17.42 -4.60 -15.43
C LEU A 23 18.38 -4.65 -14.24
N GLY A 24 19.70 -4.57 -14.50
CA GLY A 24 20.72 -4.49 -13.46
C GLY A 24 20.49 -3.33 -12.53
N LYS A 25 20.19 -2.14 -13.07
CA LYS A 25 19.86 -0.94 -12.29
C LYS A 25 18.63 -1.17 -11.40
N LYS A 26 17.59 -1.84 -11.93
CA LYS A 26 16.37 -2.15 -11.17
C LYS A 26 16.62 -3.14 -10.04
N PHE A 27 17.51 -4.10 -10.26
CA PHE A 27 18.00 -5.00 -9.22
C PHE A 27 18.73 -4.23 -8.11
N GLU A 28 19.64 -3.30 -8.45
CA GLU A 28 20.32 -2.48 -7.43
C GLU A 28 19.35 -1.57 -6.67
N GLU A 29 18.44 -0.90 -7.38
CA GLU A 29 17.38 -0.07 -6.79
C GLU A 29 16.57 -0.86 -5.76
N GLY A 30 16.24 -2.13 -6.06
CA GLY A 30 15.51 -3.01 -5.14
C GLY A 30 16.22 -3.19 -3.81
N PHE A 31 17.53 -3.42 -3.85
CA PHE A 31 18.34 -3.56 -2.64
C PHE A 31 18.55 -2.23 -1.90
N LEU A 32 18.79 -1.14 -2.63
CA LEU A 32 19.02 0.19 -2.05
C LEU A 32 17.79 0.71 -1.30
N LEU A 33 16.59 0.26 -1.67
CA LEU A 33 15.35 0.60 -0.98
C LEU A 33 15.22 -0.06 0.40
N LEU A 34 16.11 -0.99 0.79
CA LEU A 34 16.10 -1.58 2.14
C LEU A 34 16.19 -0.53 3.24
N GLY A 35 17.10 0.44 3.12
CA GLY A 35 17.31 1.45 4.16
C GLY A 35 16.10 2.36 4.35
N THR A 36 15.49 2.82 3.24
CA THR A 36 14.29 3.65 3.30
C THR A 36 13.08 2.88 3.81
N THR A 37 12.98 1.60 3.43
CA THR A 37 11.94 0.66 3.90
C THR A 37 12.08 0.40 5.40
N ALA A 38 13.30 0.17 5.90
CA ALA A 38 13.59 0.01 7.33
C ALA A 38 13.14 1.25 8.13
N LEU A 39 13.53 2.43 7.64
CA LEU A 39 13.23 3.69 8.32
C LEU A 39 11.72 3.97 8.40
N SER A 40 10.92 3.52 7.43
CA SER A 40 9.48 3.74 7.45
C SER A 40 8.70 2.78 8.36
N MET A 41 9.23 1.59 8.66
CA MET A 41 8.43 0.53 9.29
C MET A 41 9.04 -0.16 10.50
N ALA A 42 10.36 -0.28 10.61
CA ALA A 42 10.97 -1.13 11.63
C ALA A 42 10.54 -0.72 13.05
N GLY A 43 10.50 0.58 13.33
CA GLY A 43 10.09 1.08 14.64
C GLY A 43 8.60 0.91 14.96
N ILE A 44 7.70 1.02 13.97
CA ILE A 44 6.26 0.79 14.24
C ILE A 44 5.96 -0.70 14.42
N ILE A 45 6.72 -1.58 13.76
CA ILE A 45 6.68 -3.02 14.04
C ILE A 45 7.13 -3.29 15.49
N CYS A 46 8.23 -2.68 15.94
CA CYS A 46 8.68 -2.78 17.34
C CYS A 46 7.60 -2.34 18.35
N LEU A 47 6.79 -1.34 18.00
CA LEU A 47 5.72 -0.79 18.84
C LEU A 47 4.36 -1.48 18.65
N ALA A 48 4.20 -2.36 17.66
CA ALA A 48 2.90 -2.96 17.32
C ALA A 48 2.21 -3.64 18.50
N PRO A 49 2.91 -4.42 19.37
CA PRO A 49 2.26 -5.03 20.53
C PRO A 49 1.70 -4.00 21.52
N LEU A 50 2.42 -2.89 21.75
CA LEU A 50 1.97 -1.81 22.64
C LEU A 50 0.76 -1.07 22.07
N LEU A 51 0.78 -0.76 20.78
CA LEU A 51 -0.34 -0.14 20.08
C LEU A 51 -1.58 -1.05 20.14
N SER A 52 -1.39 -2.36 19.92
CA SER A 52 -2.46 -3.34 20.00
C SER A 52 -3.06 -3.41 21.40
N SER A 53 -2.24 -3.39 22.45
CA SER A 53 -2.68 -3.42 23.85
C SER A 53 -3.54 -2.21 24.21
N GLY A 54 -3.11 -1.01 23.79
CA GLY A 54 -3.89 0.22 23.96
C GLY A 54 -5.25 0.16 23.25
N LEU A 55 -5.29 -0.35 22.03
CA LEU A 55 -6.55 -0.52 21.28
C LEU A 55 -7.45 -1.61 21.87
N LYS A 56 -6.87 -2.73 22.35
CA LYS A 56 -7.58 -3.81 23.05
C LYS A 56 -8.34 -3.30 24.27
N MET A 57 -7.77 -2.35 24.99
CA MET A 57 -8.41 -1.74 26.16
C MET A 57 -9.47 -0.70 25.78
N ALA A 58 -9.19 0.15 24.79
CA ALA A 58 -10.01 1.32 24.50
C ALA A 58 -11.17 1.07 23.53
N VAL A 59 -10.94 0.31 22.45
CA VAL A 59 -11.84 0.28 21.27
C VAL A 59 -12.41 -1.11 20.99
N VAL A 60 -11.64 -2.17 21.27
CA VAL A 60 -12.06 -3.56 21.01
C VAL A 60 -13.40 -3.95 21.67
N PRO A 61 -13.72 -3.56 22.92
CA PRO A 61 -15.00 -3.91 23.54
C PRO A 61 -16.21 -3.39 22.75
N LEU A 62 -16.10 -2.18 22.19
CA LEU A 62 -17.14 -1.59 21.35
C LEU A 62 -17.26 -2.30 20.00
N TRP A 63 -16.14 -2.72 19.39
CA TRP A 63 -16.18 -3.47 18.13
C TRP A 63 -16.85 -4.83 18.29
N ARG A 64 -16.53 -5.53 19.38
CA ARG A 64 -17.11 -6.84 19.68
C ARG A 64 -18.62 -6.75 19.96
N SER A 65 -19.10 -5.69 20.60
CA SER A 65 -20.54 -5.51 20.83
C SER A 65 -21.33 -5.27 19.53
N LEU A 66 -20.66 -4.79 18.47
CA LEU A 66 -21.23 -4.64 17.13
C LEU A 66 -21.13 -5.91 16.27
N GLY A 67 -20.57 -7.01 16.79
CA GLY A 67 -20.34 -8.24 16.05
C GLY A 67 -19.22 -8.14 15.01
N LEU A 68 -18.35 -7.13 15.12
CA LEU A 68 -17.24 -6.88 14.22
C LEU A 68 -15.94 -7.43 14.78
N ASP A 69 -15.08 -7.94 13.89
CA ASP A 69 -13.74 -8.34 14.28
C ASP A 69 -12.86 -7.09 14.40
N PRO A 70 -12.17 -6.87 15.53
CA PRO A 70 -11.32 -5.69 15.70
C PRO A 70 -10.08 -5.66 14.79
N ALA A 71 -9.73 -6.76 14.11
CA ALA A 71 -8.67 -6.80 13.10
C ALA A 71 -8.78 -5.66 12.08
N ILE A 72 -10.00 -5.25 11.73
CA ILE A 72 -10.25 -4.19 10.75
C ILE A 72 -9.66 -2.83 11.15
N LEU A 73 -9.46 -2.60 12.45
CA LEU A 73 -8.81 -1.39 12.96
C LEU A 73 -7.34 -1.32 12.52
N GLY A 74 -6.67 -2.47 12.40
CA GLY A 74 -5.31 -2.57 11.87
C GLY A 74 -5.25 -2.21 10.38
N GLY A 75 -6.29 -2.56 9.62
CA GLY A 75 -6.42 -2.26 8.18
C GLY A 75 -6.51 -0.77 7.82
N ILE A 76 -6.62 0.12 8.82
CA ILE A 76 -6.56 1.58 8.63
C ILE A 76 -5.11 2.03 8.36
N LEU A 77 -4.12 1.31 8.89
CA LEU A 77 -2.71 1.55 8.59
C LEU A 77 -2.31 0.81 7.32
N ALA A 78 -1.35 1.34 6.59
CA ALA A 78 -0.76 0.59 5.48
C ALA A 78 -0.14 -0.72 5.98
N ILE A 79 -0.17 -1.74 5.12
CA ILE A 79 0.38 -3.08 5.38
C ILE A 79 1.81 -3.02 5.92
N ASP A 80 2.63 -2.15 5.31
CA ASP A 80 4.04 -1.92 5.58
C ASP A 80 4.28 -0.77 6.58
N MET A 81 3.23 -0.29 7.26
CA MET A 81 3.30 0.67 8.37
C MET A 81 2.74 0.09 9.67
N GLY A 82 2.89 -1.23 9.86
CA GLY A 82 2.40 -1.95 11.04
C GLY A 82 0.92 -2.37 10.97
N GLY A 83 0.23 -2.11 9.86
CA GLY A 83 -1.19 -2.47 9.70
C GLY A 83 -1.42 -3.97 9.75
N TYR A 84 -0.52 -4.77 9.19
CA TYR A 84 -0.59 -6.24 9.29
C TYR A 84 -0.43 -6.73 10.73
N GLN A 85 0.65 -6.32 11.41
CA GLN A 85 0.92 -6.73 12.78
C GLN A 85 -0.22 -6.33 13.71
N LEU A 86 -0.75 -5.11 13.55
CA LEU A 86 -1.86 -4.63 14.34
C LEU A 86 -3.16 -5.40 14.07
N ALA A 87 -3.45 -5.73 12.81
CA ALA A 87 -4.64 -6.50 12.46
C ALA A 87 -4.58 -7.92 13.04
N THR A 88 -3.45 -8.60 12.90
CA THR A 88 -3.24 -9.95 13.44
C THR A 88 -3.32 -9.97 14.97
N GLU A 89 -2.75 -8.97 15.64
CA GLU A 89 -2.84 -8.85 17.10
C GLU A 89 -4.25 -8.57 17.62
N LEU A 90 -5.05 -7.81 16.87
CA LEU A 90 -6.42 -7.43 17.25
C LEU A 90 -7.47 -8.47 16.87
N ALA A 91 -7.10 -9.41 16.00
CA ALA A 91 -8.00 -10.40 15.42
C ALA A 91 -8.64 -11.29 16.49
N ALA A 92 -9.96 -11.50 16.38
CA ALA A 92 -10.64 -12.58 17.07
C ALA A 92 -10.61 -13.86 16.21
N ASP A 93 -10.75 -13.69 14.90
CA ASP A 93 -10.62 -14.73 13.88
C ASP A 93 -9.34 -14.49 13.06
N ALA A 94 -8.46 -15.49 13.01
CA ALA A 94 -7.16 -15.37 12.34
C ALA A 94 -7.29 -15.08 10.84
N ASP A 95 -8.30 -15.62 10.15
CA ASP A 95 -8.49 -15.38 8.72
C ASP A 95 -8.99 -13.96 8.47
N VAL A 96 -9.81 -13.41 9.38
CA VAL A 96 -10.20 -11.99 9.34
C VAL A 96 -9.00 -11.08 9.64
N GLY A 97 -8.13 -11.49 10.58
CA GLY A 97 -6.84 -10.87 10.85
C GLY A 97 -5.97 -10.74 9.59
N ARG A 98 -5.75 -11.86 8.91
CA ARG A 98 -4.98 -11.92 7.66
C ARG A 98 -5.62 -11.10 6.54
N TYR A 99 -6.94 -11.16 6.39
CA TYR A 99 -7.68 -10.35 5.42
C TYR A 99 -7.54 -8.85 5.69
N ALA A 100 -7.76 -8.40 6.93
CA ALA A 100 -7.62 -6.99 7.29
C ALA A 100 -6.17 -6.52 7.16
N GLY A 101 -5.22 -7.33 7.61
CA GLY A 101 -3.80 -7.00 7.62
C GLY A 101 -3.12 -7.02 6.25
N ILE A 102 -3.58 -7.86 5.31
CA ILE A 102 -3.01 -7.95 3.96
C ILE A 102 -3.85 -7.20 2.95
N ILE A 103 -5.16 -7.46 2.87
CA ILE A 103 -6.01 -6.91 1.80
C ILE A 103 -6.45 -5.49 2.12
N VAL A 104 -7.05 -5.27 3.30
CA VAL A 104 -7.58 -3.95 3.68
C VAL A 104 -6.44 -2.96 3.89
N ALA A 105 -5.40 -3.35 4.65
CA ALA A 105 -4.23 -2.51 4.91
C ALA A 105 -3.49 -2.12 3.62
N ALA A 106 -3.32 -3.06 2.68
CA ALA A 106 -2.62 -2.76 1.42
C ALA A 106 -3.44 -1.92 0.45
N THR A 107 -4.76 -1.81 0.62
CA THR A 107 -5.65 -1.02 -0.26
C THR A 107 -6.08 0.27 0.44
N PHE A 108 -7.06 0.18 1.33
CA PHE A 108 -7.59 1.30 2.09
C PHE A 108 -6.52 1.95 2.97
N GLY A 109 -5.83 1.14 3.78
CA GLY A 109 -4.82 1.66 4.71
C GLY A 109 -3.72 2.44 3.97
N CYS A 110 -3.12 1.83 2.95
CA CYS A 110 -2.14 2.49 2.07
C CYS A 110 -2.67 3.78 1.43
N THR A 111 -3.96 3.82 1.06
CA THR A 111 -4.55 5.03 0.49
C THR A 111 -4.59 6.17 1.51
N VAL A 112 -5.08 5.87 2.71
CA VAL A 112 -5.32 6.84 3.78
C VAL A 112 -4.01 7.33 4.40
N THR A 113 -3.08 6.42 4.67
CA THR A 113 -1.85 6.75 5.40
C THR A 113 -0.69 7.16 4.50
N PHE A 114 -0.78 6.88 3.19
CA PHE A 114 0.32 7.13 2.27
C PHE A 114 -0.10 7.89 1.00
N THR A 115 -0.95 7.31 0.17
CA THR A 115 -1.25 7.86 -1.16
C THR A 115 -1.86 9.27 -1.10
N ILE A 116 -2.86 9.49 -0.23
CA ILE A 116 -3.50 10.80 -0.08
C ILE A 116 -2.53 11.84 0.52
N PRO A 117 -1.86 11.60 1.67
CA PRO A 117 -0.90 12.56 2.23
C PRO A 117 0.22 12.93 1.25
N VAL A 118 0.84 11.94 0.60
CA VAL A 118 1.92 12.17 -0.36
C VAL A 118 1.41 12.93 -1.58
N GLY A 119 0.26 12.53 -2.12
CA GLY A 119 -0.36 13.19 -3.27
C GLY A 119 -0.66 14.66 -2.99
N MET A 120 -1.36 14.93 -1.91
CA MET A 120 -1.78 16.30 -1.57
C MET A 120 -0.60 17.18 -1.13
N GLY A 121 0.45 16.60 -0.55
CA GLY A 121 1.67 17.31 -0.16
C GLY A 121 2.58 17.63 -1.35
N MET A 122 2.72 16.70 -2.30
CA MET A 122 3.66 16.84 -3.43
C MET A 122 3.06 17.56 -4.65
N LEU A 123 1.75 17.46 -4.87
CA LEU A 123 1.10 18.05 -6.04
C LEU A 123 0.92 19.57 -5.91
N GLU A 124 1.11 20.25 -7.04
CA GLU A 124 0.76 21.66 -7.21
C GLU A 124 -0.76 21.86 -7.06
N LYS A 125 -1.19 23.04 -6.59
CA LYS A 125 -2.61 23.34 -6.34
C LYS A 125 -3.53 23.03 -7.54
N LYS A 126 -3.05 23.27 -8.77
CA LYS A 126 -3.78 23.02 -10.02
C LYS A 126 -4.07 21.53 -10.29
N ASP A 127 -3.22 20.63 -9.77
CA ASP A 127 -3.31 19.19 -10.03
C ASP A 127 -4.10 18.45 -8.93
N ARG A 128 -4.23 19.06 -7.74
CA ARG A 128 -4.92 18.47 -6.58
C ARG A 128 -6.39 18.16 -6.85
N ALA A 129 -7.08 18.98 -7.64
CA ALA A 129 -8.49 18.76 -7.95
C ALA A 129 -8.71 17.46 -8.74
N GLY A 130 -7.88 17.21 -9.77
CA GLY A 130 -7.93 15.97 -10.55
C GLY A 130 -7.54 14.75 -9.71
N PHE A 131 -6.51 14.90 -8.88
CA PHE A 131 -6.10 13.85 -7.94
C PHE A 131 -7.22 13.50 -6.95
N ALA A 132 -7.78 14.48 -6.25
CA ALA A 132 -8.85 14.27 -5.28
C ALA A 132 -10.10 13.63 -5.93
N LYS A 133 -10.49 14.08 -7.13
CA LYS A 133 -11.58 13.46 -7.90
C LYS A 133 -11.27 11.99 -8.23
N GLY A 134 -10.03 11.67 -8.58
CA GLY A 134 -9.63 10.29 -8.83
C GLY A 134 -9.69 9.43 -7.57
N ILE A 135 -9.18 9.92 -6.44
CA ILE A 135 -9.29 9.21 -5.16
C ILE A 135 -10.76 8.96 -4.80
N LEU A 136 -11.66 9.93 -5.03
CA LEU A 136 -13.12 9.80 -4.82
C LEU A 136 -13.69 8.63 -5.63
N ILE A 137 -13.37 8.57 -6.91
CA ILE A 137 -13.86 7.51 -7.80
C ILE A 137 -13.25 6.16 -7.40
N GLY A 138 -11.94 6.10 -7.14
CA GLY A 138 -11.25 4.88 -6.74
C GLY A 138 -11.75 4.32 -5.41
N ALA A 139 -12.02 5.17 -4.42
CA ALA A 139 -12.61 4.77 -3.14
C ALA A 139 -14.02 4.18 -3.31
N GLY A 140 -14.82 4.70 -4.26
CA GLY A 140 -16.10 4.10 -4.62
C GLY A 140 -15.98 2.69 -5.23
N CYS A 141 -14.84 2.36 -5.83
CA CYS A 141 -14.54 1.04 -6.39
C CYS A 141 -13.77 0.12 -5.44
N LEU A 142 -13.41 0.60 -4.25
CA LEU A 142 -12.73 -0.20 -3.20
C LEU A 142 -13.46 -1.52 -2.87
N PRO A 143 -14.81 -1.60 -2.80
CA PRO A 143 -15.50 -2.85 -2.54
C PRO A 143 -15.12 -3.99 -3.48
N VAL A 144 -14.79 -3.70 -4.75
CA VAL A 144 -14.40 -4.73 -5.72
C VAL A 144 -13.12 -5.43 -5.29
N GLY A 145 -12.10 -4.66 -4.90
CA GLY A 145 -10.83 -5.22 -4.43
C GLY A 145 -10.99 -5.98 -3.11
N LEU A 146 -11.79 -5.42 -2.19
CA LEU A 146 -12.07 -6.05 -0.89
C LEU A 146 -12.81 -7.39 -1.04
N LEU A 147 -13.78 -7.48 -1.95
CA LEU A 147 -14.53 -8.71 -2.22
C LEU A 147 -13.66 -9.78 -2.88
N VAL A 148 -12.94 -9.42 -3.95
CA VAL A 148 -12.06 -10.37 -4.66
C VAL A 148 -10.97 -10.90 -3.72
N GLY A 149 -10.32 -10.00 -2.95
CA GLY A 149 -9.31 -10.39 -1.98
C GLY A 149 -9.85 -11.31 -0.90
N GLY A 150 -11.01 -10.96 -0.32
CA GLY A 150 -11.63 -11.77 0.74
C GLY A 150 -12.04 -13.16 0.27
N ILE A 151 -12.59 -13.28 -0.94
CA ILE A 151 -12.97 -14.58 -1.52
C ILE A 151 -11.73 -15.45 -1.73
N LEU A 152 -10.63 -14.87 -2.22
CA LEU A 152 -9.37 -15.59 -2.41
C LEU A 152 -8.64 -15.89 -1.09
N CYS A 153 -8.96 -15.17 -0.01
CA CYS A 153 -8.61 -15.52 1.37
C CYS A 153 -9.53 -16.61 1.96
N SER A 154 -10.42 -17.22 1.17
CA SER A 154 -11.40 -18.24 1.60
C SER A 154 -12.42 -17.76 2.64
N LEU A 155 -12.65 -16.45 2.75
CA LEU A 155 -13.70 -15.92 3.63
C LEU A 155 -15.08 -16.04 2.98
N ALA A 156 -16.09 -16.32 3.80
CA ALA A 156 -17.48 -16.31 3.36
C ALA A 156 -17.90 -14.89 2.93
N PRO A 157 -18.66 -14.72 1.82
CA PRO A 157 -19.06 -13.40 1.33
C PRO A 157 -19.76 -12.52 2.37
N GLY A 158 -20.58 -13.11 3.24
CA GLY A 158 -21.24 -12.39 4.35
C GLY A 158 -20.25 -11.80 5.36
N VAL A 159 -19.18 -12.53 5.69
CA VAL A 159 -18.11 -12.04 6.57
C VAL A 159 -17.35 -10.90 5.89
N ILE A 160 -17.02 -11.04 4.61
CA ILE A 160 -16.31 -9.99 3.88
C ILE A 160 -17.11 -8.69 3.88
N VAL A 161 -18.40 -8.76 3.55
CA VAL A 161 -19.28 -7.57 3.54
C VAL A 161 -19.35 -6.96 4.94
N LEU A 162 -19.65 -7.76 5.97
CA LEU A 162 -19.78 -7.29 7.35
C LEU A 162 -18.50 -6.60 7.84
N GLN A 163 -17.35 -7.23 7.65
CA GLN A 163 -16.06 -6.67 8.08
C GLN A 163 -15.59 -5.51 7.20
N SER A 164 -16.04 -5.42 5.95
CA SER A 164 -15.74 -4.27 5.08
C SER A 164 -16.61 -3.05 5.39
N LEU A 165 -17.77 -3.20 6.05
CA LEU A 165 -18.67 -2.07 6.33
C LEU A 165 -17.97 -0.91 7.05
N PRO A 166 -17.21 -1.11 8.15
CA PRO A 166 -16.46 -0.02 8.79
C PRO A 166 -15.48 0.69 7.84
N VAL A 167 -14.80 -0.08 6.98
CA VAL A 167 -13.87 0.46 5.98
C VAL A 167 -14.60 1.31 4.95
N LEU A 168 -15.74 0.84 4.44
CA LEU A 168 -16.52 1.56 3.43
C LEU A 168 -17.18 2.81 4.02
N LEU A 169 -17.66 2.74 5.27
CA LEU A 169 -18.20 3.89 5.99
C LEU A 169 -17.12 4.95 6.23
N THR A 170 -15.95 4.54 6.73
CA THR A 170 -14.83 5.46 6.95
C THR A 170 -14.30 6.04 5.64
N ALA A 171 -14.19 5.24 4.58
CA ALA A 171 -13.87 5.73 3.23
C ALA A 171 -14.88 6.78 2.78
N GLY A 172 -16.18 6.53 2.93
CA GLY A 172 -17.24 7.48 2.60
C GLY A 172 -17.15 8.80 3.36
N LEU A 173 -16.86 8.75 4.67
CA LEU A 173 -16.65 9.94 5.50
C LEU A 173 -15.41 10.73 5.09
N LEU A 174 -14.27 10.05 4.86
CA LEU A 174 -13.04 10.68 4.37
C LEU A 174 -13.26 11.31 3.00
N MET A 175 -14.00 10.64 2.11
CA MET A 175 -14.38 11.15 0.80
C MET A 175 -15.23 12.42 0.91
N ALA A 176 -16.25 12.41 1.78
CA ALA A 176 -17.06 13.60 2.05
C ALA A 176 -16.21 14.76 2.61
N GLY A 177 -15.25 14.44 3.48
CA GLY A 177 -14.28 15.39 4.01
C GLY A 177 -13.39 16.01 2.94
N ILE A 178 -12.83 15.19 2.03
CA ILE A 178 -11.97 15.66 0.94
C ILE A 178 -12.76 16.55 -0.02
N TRP A 179 -14.01 16.21 -0.29
CA TRP A 179 -14.88 17.01 -1.17
C TRP A 179 -15.27 18.36 -0.54
N LYS A 180 -15.68 18.37 0.74
CA LYS A 180 -16.16 19.60 1.41
C LYS A 180 -15.05 20.47 1.99
N PHE A 181 -13.97 19.86 2.49
CA PHE A 181 -12.91 20.53 3.26
C PHE A 181 -11.49 20.04 2.91
N PRO A 182 -11.06 20.12 1.64
CA PRO A 182 -9.79 19.54 1.18
C PRO A 182 -8.56 20.05 1.94
N ASP A 183 -8.50 21.34 2.27
CA ASP A 183 -7.38 21.91 3.01
C ASP A 183 -7.32 21.44 4.47
N LYS A 184 -8.48 21.26 5.12
CA LYS A 184 -8.55 20.72 6.50
C LYS A 184 -8.17 19.25 6.51
N MET A 185 -8.65 18.47 5.53
CA MET A 185 -8.27 17.07 5.36
C MET A 185 -6.76 16.93 5.14
N LEU A 186 -6.18 17.76 4.27
CA LEU A 186 -4.73 17.77 4.05
C LEU A 186 -3.97 18.04 5.35
N ARG A 187 -4.38 19.03 6.15
CA ARG A 187 -3.76 19.28 7.46
C ARG A 187 -3.89 18.06 8.38
N GLY A 188 -5.07 17.44 8.44
CA GLY A 188 -5.31 16.23 9.23
C GLY A 188 -4.40 15.06 8.82
N PHE A 189 -4.33 14.77 7.52
CA PHE A 189 -3.45 13.74 6.97
C PHE A 189 -1.97 14.03 7.23
N SER A 190 -1.53 15.29 7.12
CA SER A 190 -0.16 15.68 7.44
C SER A 190 0.18 15.49 8.91
N VAL A 191 -0.72 15.87 9.82
CA VAL A 191 -0.55 15.65 11.27
C VAL A 191 -0.51 14.15 11.57
N PHE A 192 -1.41 13.37 10.98
CA PHE A 192 -1.42 11.92 11.13
C PHE A 192 -0.13 11.27 10.62
N ALA A 193 0.34 11.62 9.43
CA ALA A 193 1.61 11.12 8.90
C ALA A 193 2.82 11.54 9.75
N ALA A 194 2.80 12.75 10.31
CA ALA A 194 3.83 13.22 11.25
C ALA A 194 3.81 12.41 12.55
N LEU A 195 2.63 12.10 13.10
CA LEU A 195 2.48 11.25 14.28
C LEU A 195 3.06 9.85 14.02
N ILE A 196 2.70 9.21 12.90
CA ILE A 196 3.24 7.90 12.55
C ILE A 196 4.76 7.95 12.41
N ARG A 197 5.31 9.01 11.79
CA ARG A 197 6.77 9.19 11.70
C ARG A 197 7.44 9.28 13.07
N VAL A 198 6.86 10.04 13.99
CA VAL A 198 7.34 10.14 15.37
C VAL A 198 7.31 8.77 16.04
N LEU A 199 6.19 8.05 15.94
CA LEU A 199 6.07 6.70 16.50
C LEU A 199 7.11 5.75 15.92
N THR A 200 7.26 5.70 14.60
CA THR A 200 8.29 4.86 13.95
C THR A 200 9.69 5.26 14.41
N THR A 201 10.00 6.54 14.54
CA THR A 201 11.33 6.97 14.98
C THR A 201 11.59 6.60 16.44
N VAL A 202 10.61 6.83 17.33
CA VAL A 202 10.71 6.45 18.75
C VAL A 202 10.88 4.94 18.89
N GLY A 203 10.04 4.15 18.20
CA GLY A 203 10.13 2.69 18.21
C GLY A 203 11.47 2.19 17.71
N LEU A 204 12.02 2.80 16.66
CA LEU A 204 13.33 2.46 16.12
C LEU A 204 14.46 2.77 17.11
N VAL A 205 14.44 3.95 17.75
CA VAL A 205 15.41 4.33 18.77
C VAL A 205 15.37 3.36 19.95
N LEU A 206 14.17 3.07 20.47
CA LEU A 206 13.99 2.15 21.59
C LEU A 206 14.45 0.73 21.24
N GLY A 207 14.08 0.23 20.05
CA GLY A 207 14.52 -1.08 19.56
C GLY A 207 16.04 -1.17 19.38
N ALA A 208 16.65 -0.14 18.80
CA ALA A 208 18.11 -0.08 18.62
C ALA A 208 18.87 -0.05 19.95
N VAL A 209 18.41 0.77 20.91
CA VAL A 209 19.00 0.82 22.26
C VAL A 209 18.86 -0.53 22.96
N ALA A 210 17.67 -1.15 22.88
CA ALA A 210 17.43 -2.46 23.48
C ALA A 210 18.35 -3.54 22.90
N TYR A 211 18.58 -3.54 21.58
CA TYR A 211 19.51 -4.43 20.91
C TYR A 211 20.97 -4.20 21.35
N MET A 212 21.42 -2.95 21.37
CA MET A 212 22.82 -2.62 21.66
C MET A 212 23.21 -2.81 23.12
N THR A 213 22.26 -2.65 24.04
CA THR A 213 22.55 -2.59 25.49
C THR A 213 21.94 -3.74 26.29
N GLY A 214 21.01 -4.51 25.69
CA GLY A 214 20.16 -5.47 26.40
C GLY A 214 19.12 -4.83 27.31
N TRP A 215 19.11 -3.50 27.46
CA TRP A 215 18.18 -2.79 28.32
C TRP A 215 16.85 -2.52 27.61
N LYS A 216 15.78 -3.13 28.11
CA LYS A 216 14.42 -2.95 27.58
C LYS A 216 13.69 -1.86 28.37
N ALA A 217 13.58 -0.67 27.80
CA ALA A 217 12.78 0.42 28.37
C ALA A 217 11.29 0.03 28.50
N ILE A 218 10.78 -0.77 27.56
CA ILE A 218 9.41 -1.26 27.54
C ILE A 218 9.43 -2.76 27.28
N ALA A 219 8.91 -3.55 28.23
CA ALA A 219 9.03 -5.01 28.20
C ALA A 219 8.24 -5.68 27.06
N GLN A 220 7.13 -5.07 26.62
CA GLN A 220 6.23 -5.62 25.60
C GLN A 220 6.61 -5.23 24.17
N MET A 221 7.76 -4.60 23.93
CA MET A 221 8.18 -4.28 22.56
C MET A 221 8.66 -5.52 21.81
N GLU A 222 8.31 -5.57 20.52
CA GLU A 222 8.87 -6.54 19.58
C GLU A 222 10.36 -6.24 19.33
N SER A 223 11.14 -7.28 19.04
CA SER A 223 12.58 -7.11 18.79
C SER A 223 12.83 -6.36 17.48
N ILE A 224 13.89 -5.56 17.44
CA ILE A 224 14.26 -4.86 16.20
C ILE A 224 14.75 -5.86 15.15
N GLU A 225 15.30 -6.99 15.56
CA GLU A 225 15.73 -8.07 14.69
C GLU A 225 14.55 -8.67 13.90
N ASN A 226 13.44 -8.96 14.58
CA ASN A 226 12.21 -9.45 13.93
C ASN A 226 11.63 -8.41 12.97
N ALA A 227 11.68 -7.12 13.34
CA ALA A 227 11.29 -6.04 12.45
C ALA A 227 12.19 -5.96 11.20
N MET A 228 13.51 -6.15 11.37
CA MET A 228 14.48 -6.14 10.28
C MET A 228 14.40 -7.40 9.40
N GLU A 229 13.94 -8.54 9.92
CA GLU A 229 13.66 -9.74 9.12
C GLU A 229 12.57 -9.46 8.09
N VAL A 230 11.46 -8.83 8.51
CA VAL A 230 10.38 -8.40 7.61
C VAL A 230 10.91 -7.45 6.53
N VAL A 231 11.69 -6.44 6.93
CA VAL A 231 12.31 -5.48 6.00
C VAL A 231 13.23 -6.19 5.00
N SER A 232 14.05 -7.12 5.48
CA SER A 232 14.99 -7.88 4.65
C SER A 232 14.27 -8.75 3.63
N SER A 233 13.17 -9.39 4.03
CA SER A 233 12.32 -10.16 3.12
C SER A 233 11.75 -9.30 1.98
N ILE A 234 11.27 -8.09 2.28
CA ILE A 234 10.80 -7.13 1.28
C ILE A 234 11.92 -6.82 0.28
N GLY A 235 13.12 -6.50 0.76
CA GLY A 235 14.27 -6.20 -0.10
C GLY A 235 14.69 -7.37 -0.98
N ILE A 236 14.70 -8.60 -0.45
CA ILE A 236 15.01 -9.82 -1.22
C ILE A 236 14.01 -10.00 -2.36
N VAL A 237 12.72 -9.83 -2.11
CA VAL A 237 11.70 -9.93 -3.17
C VAL A 237 11.86 -8.81 -4.19
N MET A 238 12.19 -7.59 -3.75
CA MET A 238 12.38 -6.43 -4.62
C MET A 238 13.56 -6.57 -5.59
N LEU A 239 14.58 -7.37 -5.25
CA LEU A 239 15.64 -7.74 -6.19
C LEU A 239 15.09 -8.36 -7.47
N GLY A 240 14.00 -9.12 -7.36
CA GLY A 240 13.33 -9.74 -8.50
C GLY A 240 12.12 -8.97 -9.02
N SER A 241 11.35 -8.38 -8.12
CA SER A 241 10.09 -7.75 -8.48
C SER A 241 10.24 -6.45 -9.26
N LEU A 242 11.30 -5.67 -8.99
CA LEU A 242 11.58 -4.45 -9.78
C LEU A 242 12.05 -4.76 -11.22
N PRO A 243 12.96 -5.72 -11.47
CA PRO A 243 13.24 -6.18 -12.83
C PRO A 243 12.02 -6.75 -13.55
N VAL A 244 11.19 -7.57 -12.88
CA VAL A 244 9.95 -8.08 -13.49
C VAL A 244 8.99 -6.95 -13.81
N ALA A 245 8.85 -5.98 -12.91
CA ALA A 245 8.03 -4.80 -13.17
C ALA A 245 8.54 -4.04 -14.39
N GLU A 246 9.85 -3.79 -14.52
CA GLU A 246 10.45 -3.14 -15.70
C GLU A 246 10.16 -3.91 -17.00
N LEU A 247 10.28 -5.25 -16.99
CA LEU A 247 9.92 -6.09 -18.13
C LEU A 247 8.43 -6.00 -18.46
N LEU A 248 7.57 -6.03 -17.45
CA LEU A 248 6.13 -5.88 -17.60
C LEU A 248 5.78 -4.51 -18.19
N GLN A 249 6.43 -3.44 -17.73
CA GLN A 249 6.26 -2.09 -18.26
C GLN A 249 6.63 -2.03 -19.75
N ARG A 250 7.74 -2.68 -20.15
CA ARG A 250 8.16 -2.76 -21.56
C ARG A 250 7.16 -3.54 -22.40
N LEU A 251 6.67 -4.66 -21.90
CA LEU A 251 5.69 -5.51 -22.58
C LEU A 251 4.35 -4.77 -22.75
N LEU A 252 3.88 -4.08 -21.70
CA LEU A 252 2.61 -3.39 -21.69
C LEU A 252 2.66 -1.99 -22.36
N LYS A 253 3.84 -1.49 -22.72
CA LYS A 253 3.99 -0.17 -23.35
C LYS A 253 3.16 -0.02 -24.63
N LYS A 254 3.22 -0.99 -25.54
CA LYS A 254 2.46 -0.96 -26.80
C LYS A 254 0.94 -1.08 -26.59
N PRO A 255 0.42 -2.08 -25.86
CA PRO A 255 -1.02 -2.20 -25.65
C PRO A 255 -1.58 -1.02 -24.85
N LEU A 256 -0.88 -0.52 -23.82
CA LEU A 256 -1.35 0.64 -23.07
C LEU A 256 -1.27 1.94 -23.87
N ALA A 257 -0.27 2.12 -24.75
CA ALA A 257 -0.26 3.27 -25.66
C ALA A 257 -1.45 3.26 -26.63
N TRP A 258 -1.88 2.07 -27.07
CA TRP A 258 -3.10 1.92 -27.87
C TRP A 258 -4.36 2.26 -27.06
N ILE A 259 -4.44 1.81 -25.80
CA ILE A 259 -5.53 2.19 -24.89
C ILE A 259 -5.53 3.71 -24.68
N GLY A 260 -4.38 4.32 -24.43
CA GLY A 260 -4.24 5.76 -24.23
C GLY A 260 -4.80 6.58 -25.39
N ARG A 261 -4.49 6.19 -26.64
CA ARG A 261 -5.08 6.82 -27.83
C ARG A 261 -6.61 6.72 -27.87
N LYS A 262 -7.18 5.58 -27.46
CA LYS A 262 -8.64 5.39 -27.43
C LYS A 262 -9.32 6.11 -26.28
N THR A 263 -8.63 6.30 -25.17
CA THR A 263 -9.17 6.94 -23.96
C THR A 263 -8.85 8.43 -23.87
N GLY A 264 -8.11 8.99 -24.83
CA GLY A 264 -7.66 10.39 -24.81
C GLY A 264 -6.58 10.68 -23.76
N MET A 265 -5.86 9.65 -23.30
CA MET A 265 -4.78 9.78 -22.33
C MET A 265 -3.41 9.85 -23.02
N ASN A 266 -2.56 10.75 -22.55
CA ASN A 266 -1.20 10.93 -23.05
C ASN A 266 -0.24 9.84 -22.53
N SER A 267 0.99 9.85 -23.04
CA SER A 267 2.01 8.86 -22.67
C SER A 267 2.41 8.91 -21.19
N SER A 268 2.42 10.09 -20.56
CA SER A 268 2.70 10.23 -19.12
C SER A 268 1.60 9.63 -18.27
N SER A 269 0.33 9.78 -18.66
CA SER A 269 -0.83 9.18 -17.99
C SER A 269 -0.77 7.66 -18.04
N ILE A 270 -0.41 7.10 -19.20
CA ILE A 270 -0.22 5.65 -19.35
C ILE A 270 0.96 5.14 -18.52
N ALA A 271 2.09 5.84 -18.57
CA ALA A 271 3.27 5.49 -17.79
C ALA A 271 3.00 5.57 -16.28
N GLY A 272 2.18 6.53 -15.83
CA GLY A 272 1.76 6.65 -14.44
C GLY A 272 1.05 5.42 -13.91
N LEU A 273 0.18 4.77 -14.71
CA LEU A 273 -0.54 3.56 -14.30
C LEU A 273 0.44 2.42 -14.03
N LEU A 274 1.41 2.26 -14.93
CA LEU A 274 2.49 1.30 -14.80
C LEU A 274 3.43 1.59 -13.63
N MET A 275 3.78 2.87 -13.43
CA MET A 275 4.63 3.27 -12.32
C MET A 275 3.91 3.08 -10.98
N GLY A 276 2.62 3.36 -10.92
CA GLY A 276 1.81 3.24 -9.71
C GLY A 276 1.77 1.82 -9.14
N THR A 277 1.83 0.79 -9.99
CA THR A 277 1.90 -0.60 -9.52
C THR A 277 3.22 -0.90 -8.81
N VAL A 278 4.28 -0.14 -9.09
CA VAL A 278 5.60 -0.30 -8.47
C VAL A 278 5.74 0.64 -7.29
N SER A 279 5.48 1.93 -7.50
CA SER A 279 5.54 2.95 -6.46
C SER A 279 4.62 4.11 -6.81
N VAL A 280 3.81 4.51 -5.85
CA VAL A 280 2.89 5.64 -6.03
C VAL A 280 3.63 6.98 -6.06
N VAL A 281 4.82 7.11 -5.45
CA VAL A 281 5.55 8.38 -5.39
C VAL A 281 5.98 8.87 -6.79
N PRO A 282 6.70 8.08 -7.61
CA PRO A 282 6.99 8.47 -8.99
C PRO A 282 5.73 8.72 -9.82
N ALA A 283 4.68 7.91 -9.63
CA ALA A 283 3.42 8.07 -10.36
C ALA A 283 2.75 9.43 -10.07
N ILE A 284 2.70 9.84 -8.80
CA ILE A 284 2.19 11.17 -8.40
C ILE A 284 3.11 12.27 -8.95
N ALA A 285 4.43 12.12 -8.89
CA ALA A 285 5.36 13.14 -9.37
C ALA A 285 5.20 13.40 -10.89
N MET A 286 4.80 12.38 -11.65
CA MET A 286 4.51 12.49 -13.08
C MET A 286 3.16 13.17 -13.38
N MET A 287 2.26 13.35 -12.40
CA MET A 287 0.93 13.88 -12.66
C MET A 287 0.94 15.28 -13.27
N LYS A 288 1.94 16.12 -12.96
CA LYS A 288 2.09 17.44 -13.59
C LYS A 288 2.20 17.39 -15.13
N ASN A 289 2.65 16.26 -15.67
CA ASN A 289 2.80 16.00 -17.11
C ASN A 289 1.60 15.24 -17.71
N MET A 290 0.62 14.85 -16.91
CA MET A 290 -0.56 14.11 -17.35
C MET A 290 -1.65 15.06 -17.85
N ASP A 291 -2.44 14.58 -18.81
CA ASP A 291 -3.70 15.22 -19.19
C ASP A 291 -4.72 15.16 -18.04
N ALA A 292 -5.73 16.04 -18.07
CA ALA A 292 -6.70 16.18 -16.99
C ALA A 292 -7.42 14.86 -16.66
N ARG A 293 -7.78 14.10 -17.70
CA ARG A 293 -8.42 12.78 -17.56
C ARG A 293 -7.45 11.77 -16.95
N GLY A 294 -6.24 11.71 -17.46
CA GLY A 294 -5.17 10.85 -17.00
C GLY A 294 -4.84 11.03 -15.52
N LYS A 295 -4.85 12.28 -14.99
CA LYS A 295 -4.69 12.54 -13.55
C LYS A 295 -5.75 11.84 -12.71
N VAL A 296 -7.01 11.94 -13.12
CA VAL A 296 -8.16 11.31 -12.43
C VAL A 296 -8.06 9.79 -12.50
N VAL A 297 -7.78 9.24 -13.68
CA VAL A 297 -7.66 7.78 -13.90
C VAL A 297 -6.49 7.19 -13.10
N ASN A 298 -5.34 7.86 -13.07
CA ASN A 298 -4.18 7.43 -12.30
C ASN A 298 -4.43 7.45 -10.80
N ALA A 299 -5.04 8.53 -10.29
CA ALA A 299 -5.38 8.63 -8.89
C ALA A 299 -6.42 7.58 -8.48
N ALA A 300 -7.43 7.31 -9.31
CA ALA A 300 -8.43 6.26 -9.06
C ALA A 300 -7.81 4.86 -9.06
N PHE A 301 -6.92 4.57 -10.02
CA PHE A 301 -6.18 3.31 -10.08
C PHE A 301 -5.31 3.11 -8.83
N ALA A 302 -4.62 4.16 -8.39
CA ALA A 302 -3.69 4.11 -7.27
C ALA A 302 -4.35 3.70 -5.93
N VAL A 303 -5.63 4.01 -5.71
CA VAL A 303 -6.36 3.65 -4.47
C VAL A 303 -6.20 2.17 -4.13
N CYS A 304 -6.29 1.29 -5.12
CA CYS A 304 -6.11 -0.14 -4.89
C CYS A 304 -4.76 -0.65 -5.41
N ALA A 305 -4.26 -0.15 -6.54
CA ALA A 305 -3.11 -0.75 -7.21
C ALA A 305 -1.74 -0.25 -6.73
N ALA A 306 -1.69 0.81 -5.89
CA ALA A 306 -0.44 1.39 -5.42
C ALA A 306 0.51 0.34 -4.82
N SER A 307 1.75 0.33 -5.29
CA SER A 307 2.86 -0.51 -4.76
C SER A 307 2.60 -2.02 -4.80
N ALA A 308 1.64 -2.48 -5.62
CA ALA A 308 1.29 -3.90 -5.75
C ALA A 308 2.48 -4.81 -6.08
N MET A 309 3.41 -4.38 -6.94
CA MET A 309 4.55 -5.18 -7.41
C MET A 309 5.86 -4.94 -6.66
N ALA A 310 5.88 -4.02 -5.68
CA ALA A 310 7.08 -3.74 -4.90
C ALA A 310 6.81 -4.04 -3.42
N ALA A 311 6.74 -3.01 -2.58
CA ALA A 311 6.67 -3.13 -1.13
C ALA A 311 5.59 -4.10 -0.64
N HIS A 312 4.38 -4.05 -1.20
CA HIS A 312 3.27 -4.86 -0.67
C HIS A 312 3.38 -6.35 -1.04
N MET A 313 3.81 -6.67 -2.27
CA MET A 313 4.09 -8.06 -2.65
C MET A 313 5.28 -8.61 -1.86
N GLY A 314 6.35 -7.81 -1.71
CA GLY A 314 7.50 -8.18 -0.91
C GLY A 314 7.13 -8.45 0.55
N PHE A 315 6.33 -7.57 1.14
CA PHE A 315 5.85 -7.72 2.51
C PHE A 315 5.01 -8.98 2.65
N THR A 316 4.02 -9.14 1.77
CA THR A 316 3.09 -10.28 1.84
C THR A 316 3.84 -11.59 1.61
N PHE A 317 4.82 -11.63 0.71
CA PHE A 317 5.63 -12.83 0.55
C PHE A 317 6.44 -13.17 1.80
N GLY A 318 6.93 -12.17 2.53
CA GLY A 318 7.67 -12.40 3.78
C GLY A 318 6.78 -12.81 4.95
N ALA A 319 5.61 -12.22 5.07
CA ALA A 319 4.72 -12.42 6.21
C ALA A 319 3.70 -13.55 5.98
N GLU A 320 3.12 -13.62 4.79
CA GLU A 320 1.98 -14.48 4.43
C GLU A 320 2.09 -14.95 2.96
N PRO A 321 3.04 -15.84 2.62
CA PRO A 321 3.33 -16.22 1.23
C PRO A 321 2.12 -16.66 0.41
N ASP A 322 1.19 -17.37 1.05
CA ASP A 322 -0.05 -17.87 0.41
C ASP A 322 -0.99 -16.74 -0.02
N LEU A 323 -0.88 -15.56 0.61
CA LEU A 323 -1.74 -14.42 0.34
C LEU A 323 -1.19 -13.46 -0.72
N VAL A 324 -0.04 -13.76 -1.33
CA VAL A 324 0.52 -12.95 -2.43
C VAL A 324 -0.44 -12.89 -3.61
N VAL A 325 -1.06 -14.00 -4.00
CA VAL A 325 -2.03 -14.03 -5.11
C VAL A 325 -3.32 -13.29 -4.74
N PRO A 326 -3.97 -13.56 -3.58
CA PRO A 326 -5.09 -12.77 -3.09
C PRO A 326 -4.84 -11.25 -3.07
N LEU A 327 -3.66 -10.82 -2.57
CA LEU A 327 -3.25 -9.43 -2.56
C LEU A 327 -3.24 -8.83 -3.96
N LEU A 328 -2.52 -9.45 -4.90
CA LEU A 328 -2.39 -8.92 -6.26
C LEU A 328 -3.75 -8.86 -6.96
N ALA A 329 -4.55 -9.91 -6.81
CA ALA A 329 -5.90 -9.95 -7.36
C ALA A 329 -6.77 -8.81 -6.80
N ALA A 330 -6.78 -8.59 -5.49
CA ALA A 330 -7.51 -7.49 -4.86
C ALA A 330 -7.06 -6.12 -5.38
N LYS A 331 -5.74 -5.88 -5.41
CA LYS A 331 -5.16 -4.60 -5.80
C LYS A 331 -5.41 -4.30 -7.28
N PHE A 332 -5.24 -5.27 -8.17
CA PHE A 332 -5.46 -5.08 -9.60
C PHE A 332 -6.94 -5.00 -9.96
N THR A 333 -7.80 -5.85 -9.41
CA THR A 333 -9.24 -5.78 -9.71
C THR A 333 -9.86 -4.48 -9.21
N GLY A 334 -9.56 -4.07 -7.97
CA GLY A 334 -9.99 -2.77 -7.45
C GLY A 334 -9.40 -1.59 -8.24
N GLY A 335 -8.12 -1.67 -8.61
CA GLY A 335 -7.45 -0.62 -9.38
C GLY A 335 -8.03 -0.46 -10.78
N ILE A 336 -8.23 -1.58 -11.49
CA ILE A 336 -8.85 -1.60 -12.82
C ILE A 336 -10.30 -1.11 -12.74
N ALA A 337 -11.07 -1.52 -11.73
CA ALA A 337 -12.41 -1.01 -11.52
C ALA A 337 -12.43 0.51 -11.32
N GLY A 338 -11.53 1.04 -10.47
CA GLY A 338 -11.38 2.49 -10.26
C GLY A 338 -10.97 3.23 -11.54
N ALA A 339 -10.02 2.70 -12.30
CA ALA A 339 -9.59 3.28 -13.57
C ALA A 339 -10.72 3.28 -14.60
N ALA A 340 -11.47 2.18 -14.72
CA ALA A 340 -12.61 2.07 -15.62
C ALA A 340 -13.73 3.04 -15.25
N ALA A 341 -14.09 3.12 -13.96
CA ALA A 341 -15.07 4.10 -13.46
C ALA A 341 -14.61 5.53 -13.74
N ALA A 342 -13.33 5.85 -13.54
CA ALA A 342 -12.77 7.16 -13.85
C ALA A 342 -12.88 7.47 -15.34
N LEU A 343 -12.58 6.51 -16.22
CA LEU A 343 -12.73 6.66 -17.66
C LEU A 343 -14.18 6.90 -18.09
N LEU A 344 -15.17 6.31 -17.40
CA LEU A 344 -16.58 6.54 -17.68
C LEU A 344 -17.09 7.91 -17.18
N LEU A 345 -16.58 8.36 -16.03
CA LEU A 345 -17.00 9.60 -15.36
C LEU A 345 -16.21 10.85 -15.78
N THR A 346 -15.25 10.69 -16.69
CA THR A 346 -14.43 11.79 -17.23
C THR A 346 -14.37 11.73 -18.74
N LYS A 347 -14.45 12.90 -19.37
CA LYS A 347 -14.32 13.06 -20.82
C LYS A 347 -12.91 13.48 -21.16
#